data_AF-A0A0R2QJG9-F1
#
_entry.id   AF-A0A0R2QJG9-F1
#
_cell.length_a   1.000
_cell.length_b   1.000
_cell.length_c   1.000
_cell.angle_alpha   90.00
_cell.angle_beta   90.00
_cell.angle_gamma   90.00
#
_symmetry.space_group_name_H-M   'P 1'
#
loop_
_entity.id
_entity.type
_entity.pdbx_description
1 polymer ?
#
loop_
_entity_poly.entity_id
_entity_poly.type
_entity_poly.pdbx_seq_one_letter_code
_entity_poly.pdbx_strand_id
1 'polypeptide(L)'
;MISRRTFITGSLGAIGATSTIGFSSLLVGCSGESTLSTSESATALGDLQLVQRFPQVLVPGSVRLPISLANQAGLLTTDSGVELPNTLSAQLINADTQEVVAESLLADRHDTGLTIPYWPFRVNIDKPGIYTLLVNDGPEAGAAVQVLNATEVLIPLVGSQLPGFDTPTFDNHRGVEPVCTRTPESCEFHNITLNEALALNKPIAYLVGTPAHCSTGTCSPALESLINVKKSIGDAMIFLHTEIYTDDKAATVAPAVIALKMNYEPAIYITDATGKIIERLDAVFDADEINAAIATLGL
;
A
#
# COMPACT_ATOMS: atom_id res chain seq x y z
N MET A 1 15.86 4.58 18.60
CA MET A 1 15.72 3.22 18.02
C MET A 1 14.26 2.97 17.79
N ILE A 2 13.84 2.78 16.53
CA ILE A 2 12.46 2.38 16.20
C ILE A 2 12.36 0.88 16.54
N SER A 3 11.45 0.51 17.43
CA SER A 3 11.20 -0.89 17.80
C SER A 3 10.12 -1.47 16.90
N ARG A 4 10.12 -2.80 16.69
CA ARG A 4 9.06 -3.54 15.96
C ARG A 4 7.64 -3.12 16.36
N ARG A 5 7.40 -2.85 17.66
CA ARG A 5 6.08 -2.40 18.16
C ARG A 5 5.68 -1.03 17.60
N THR A 6 6.63 -0.11 17.41
CA THR A 6 6.40 1.21 16.83
C THR A 6 6.16 1.13 15.32
N PHE A 7 6.77 0.14 14.65
CA PHE A 7 6.59 -0.12 13.22
C PHE A 7 5.20 -0.75 12.92
N ILE A 8 4.75 -1.70 13.74
CA ILE A 8 3.44 -2.35 13.59
C ILE A 8 2.26 -1.43 13.98
N THR A 9 2.46 -0.49 14.90
CA THR A 9 1.38 0.41 15.35
C THR A 9 1.03 1.51 14.34
N GLY A 10 1.88 1.77 13.34
CA GLY A 10 1.58 2.71 12.25
C GLY A 10 0.50 2.24 11.27
N SER A 11 0.10 0.96 11.34
CA SER A 11 -0.82 0.31 10.39
C SER A 11 -2.21 -0.05 10.94
N LEU A 12 -2.51 0.26 12.20
CA LEU A 12 -3.80 -0.12 12.82
C LEU A 12 -4.76 1.07 12.88
N GLY A 13 -5.63 1.17 11.89
CA GLY A 13 -6.90 1.89 12.03
C GLY A 13 -7.74 1.25 13.13
N ALA A 14 -8.24 2.06 14.06
CA ALA A 14 -8.95 1.61 15.24
C ALA A 14 -10.29 0.95 14.89
N ILE A 15 -10.40 -0.36 15.07
CA ILE A 15 -11.70 -1.06 15.15
C ILE A 15 -12.17 -0.96 16.60
N GLY A 16 -13.07 -0.01 16.87
CA GLY A 16 -13.79 0.05 18.15
C GLY A 16 -14.89 -1.00 18.18
N ALA A 17 -14.68 -2.11 18.89
CA ALA A 17 -15.73 -3.08 19.19
C ALA A 17 -15.70 -3.43 20.68
N THR A 18 -16.61 -2.83 21.45
CA THR A 18 -16.90 -3.25 22.83
C THR A 18 -17.75 -4.52 22.80
N SER A 19 -17.16 -5.64 23.20
CA SER A 19 -17.83 -6.93 23.35
C SER A 19 -18.51 -7.05 24.73
N THR A 20 -19.84 -7.13 24.77
CA THR A 20 -20.58 -7.68 25.91
C THR A 20 -21.24 -8.97 25.49
N ILE A 21 -20.80 -10.08 26.10
CA ILE A 21 -21.30 -11.44 25.91
C ILE A 21 -22.54 -11.62 26.80
N GLY A 22 -23.69 -11.92 26.20
CA GLY A 22 -24.90 -12.33 26.91
C GLY A 22 -25.48 -13.59 26.27
N PHE A 23 -25.25 -14.74 26.90
CA PHE A 23 -25.88 -16.00 26.54
C PHE A 23 -27.34 -16.01 27.03
N SER A 24 -28.29 -16.29 26.14
CA SER A 24 -29.61 -16.79 26.51
C SER A 24 -30.18 -17.68 25.41
N SER A 25 -30.42 -18.92 25.79
CA SER A 25 -31.01 -20.01 25.03
C SER A 25 -32.53 -19.90 24.94
N LEU A 26 -33.10 -20.09 23.75
CA LEU A 26 -34.51 -20.47 23.57
C LEU A 26 -34.65 -21.51 22.43
N LEU A 27 -35.40 -22.57 22.72
CA LEU A 27 -35.88 -23.62 21.81
C LEU A 27 -37.15 -23.17 21.07
N VAL A 28 -37.51 -23.91 20.00
CA VAL A 28 -38.78 -23.98 19.19
C VAL A 28 -38.43 -23.77 17.70
N GLY A 29 -38.91 -24.52 16.70
CA GLY A 29 -39.89 -25.60 16.54
C GLY A 29 -39.95 -25.98 15.04
N CYS A 30 -40.52 -27.15 14.72
CA CYS A 30 -40.55 -27.73 13.36
C CYS A 30 -41.50 -27.04 12.37
N SER A 31 -41.23 -27.31 11.08
CA SER A 31 -42.11 -27.36 9.90
C SER A 31 -42.14 -26.13 8.99
N GLY A 32 -41.80 -26.38 7.71
CA GLY A 32 -41.85 -25.41 6.64
C GLY A 32 -40.81 -25.72 5.58
N GLU A 33 -41.07 -26.73 4.75
CA GLU A 33 -40.29 -27.01 3.54
C GLU A 33 -40.49 -25.84 2.57
N SER A 34 -39.61 -24.84 2.70
CA SER A 34 -39.51 -23.72 1.78
C SER A 34 -38.35 -24.04 0.86
N THR A 35 -38.67 -24.25 -0.41
CA THR A 35 -37.71 -24.20 -1.50
C THR A 35 -36.95 -22.87 -1.39
N LEU A 36 -35.73 -22.95 -0.85
CA LEU A 36 -34.76 -21.88 -0.87
C LEU A 36 -34.43 -21.61 -2.33
N SER A 37 -35.15 -20.64 -2.90
CA SER A 37 -34.58 -19.84 -3.96
C SER A 37 -33.43 -19.06 -3.31
N THR A 38 -32.21 -19.58 -3.48
CA THR A 38 -31.00 -18.78 -3.34
C THR A 38 -31.08 -17.69 -4.41
N SER A 39 -31.80 -16.61 -4.08
CA SER A 39 -31.48 -15.32 -4.64
C SER A 39 -30.14 -14.96 -4.02
N GLU A 40 -29.07 -15.11 -4.80
CA GLU A 40 -27.81 -14.44 -4.52
C GLU A 40 -28.15 -12.96 -4.42
N SER A 41 -28.37 -12.49 -3.18
CA SER A 41 -28.53 -11.08 -2.92
C SER A 41 -27.16 -10.48 -3.20
N ALA A 42 -27.02 -9.84 -4.36
CA ALA A 42 -25.84 -9.07 -4.69
C ALA A 42 -25.54 -8.15 -3.50
N THR A 43 -24.36 -8.29 -2.89
CA THR A 43 -23.98 -7.47 -1.74
C THR A 43 -23.91 -6.03 -2.22
N ALA A 44 -24.75 -5.15 -1.66
CA ALA A 44 -24.72 -3.75 -2.02
C ALA A 44 -23.42 -3.11 -1.52
N LEU A 45 -22.85 -2.19 -2.28
CA LEU A 45 -21.60 -1.52 -1.93
C LEU A 45 -21.69 -0.79 -0.58
N GLY A 46 -22.89 -0.31 -0.21
CA GLY A 46 -23.17 0.36 1.06
C GLY A 46 -23.09 -0.57 2.28
N ASP A 47 -23.19 -1.89 2.08
CA ASP A 47 -23.06 -2.89 3.15
C ASP A 47 -21.60 -3.32 3.39
N LEU A 48 -20.67 -2.87 2.53
CA LEU A 48 -19.26 -3.17 2.63
C LEU A 48 -18.55 -2.18 3.56
N GLN A 49 -17.29 -2.48 3.88
CA GLN A 49 -16.40 -1.58 4.61
C GLN A 49 -15.30 -1.10 3.66
N LEU A 50 -14.96 0.19 3.75
CA LEU A 50 -13.81 0.75 3.07
C LEU A 50 -12.56 0.49 3.92
N VAL A 51 -11.59 -0.23 3.36
CA VAL A 51 -10.30 -0.48 4.01
C VAL A 51 -9.24 0.39 3.37
N GLN A 52 -8.68 1.30 4.17
CA GLN A 52 -7.62 2.19 3.74
C GLN A 52 -6.31 1.41 3.57
N ARG A 53 -5.67 1.57 2.41
CA ARG A 53 -4.43 0.87 2.07
C ARG A 53 -3.26 1.83 1.90
N PHE A 54 -3.21 2.89 2.72
CA PHE A 54 -2.16 3.90 2.70
C PHE A 54 -1.72 4.30 4.11
N PRO A 55 -0.44 4.67 4.29
CA PRO A 55 0.10 5.19 5.54
C PRO A 55 -0.31 6.64 5.82
N GLN A 56 -0.24 7.06 7.08
CA GLN A 56 -0.55 8.44 7.53
C GLN A 56 0.65 9.38 7.35
N VAL A 57 1.13 9.50 6.11
CA VAL A 57 2.29 10.33 5.71
C VAL A 57 1.99 11.14 4.45
N LEU A 58 0.71 11.38 4.19
CA LEU A 58 0.24 12.15 3.05
C LEU A 58 0.52 13.63 3.28
N VAL A 59 0.91 14.31 2.21
CA VAL A 59 1.22 15.75 2.19
C VAL A 59 0.51 16.41 1.01
N PRO A 60 0.34 17.74 0.99
CA PRO A 60 -0.25 18.44 -0.14
C PRO A 60 0.45 18.13 -1.47
N GLY A 61 -0.33 18.15 -2.55
CA GLY A 61 0.07 17.76 -3.91
C GLY A 61 -0.77 16.60 -4.44
N SER A 62 -0.19 15.83 -5.36
CA SER A 62 -0.82 14.63 -5.92
C SER A 62 -0.83 13.49 -4.89
N VAL A 63 -1.98 13.24 -4.29
CA VAL A 63 -2.20 12.24 -3.24
C VAL A 63 -2.83 10.98 -3.84
N ARG A 64 -2.30 9.81 -3.47
CA ARG A 64 -2.80 8.48 -3.86
C ARG A 64 -3.48 7.81 -2.66
N LEU A 65 -4.74 7.40 -2.84
CA LEU A 65 -5.64 6.86 -1.81
C LEU A 65 -6.17 5.49 -2.24
N PRO A 66 -5.35 4.42 -2.18
CA PRO A 66 -5.82 3.05 -2.42
C PRO A 66 -6.81 2.59 -1.35
N ILE A 67 -7.95 2.11 -1.80
CA ILE A 67 -9.02 1.53 -0.98
C ILE A 67 -9.21 0.07 -1.38
N SER A 68 -9.36 -0.83 -0.42
CA SER A 68 -9.89 -2.18 -0.64
C SER A 68 -11.29 -2.27 -0.01
N LEU A 69 -12.07 -3.27 -0.41
CA LEU A 69 -13.40 -3.52 0.13
C LEU A 69 -13.36 -4.72 1.08
N ALA A 70 -14.15 -4.67 2.14
CA ALA A 70 -14.30 -5.76 3.11
C ALA A 70 -15.77 -5.98 3.49
N ASN A 71 -16.07 -7.16 4.01
CA ASN A 71 -17.35 -7.46 4.66
C ASN A 71 -17.10 -8.04 6.06
N GLN A 72 -18.12 -8.62 6.69
CA GLN A 72 -18.00 -9.22 8.02
C GLN A 72 -17.01 -10.40 8.09
N ALA A 73 -16.71 -11.06 6.97
CA ALA A 73 -15.73 -12.14 6.89
C ALA A 73 -14.28 -11.65 6.67
N GLY A 74 -14.10 -10.35 6.37
CA GLY A 74 -12.79 -9.74 6.15
C GLY A 74 -12.66 -9.07 4.79
N LEU A 75 -11.42 -8.87 4.34
CA LEU A 75 -11.11 -8.29 3.03
C LEU A 75 -11.69 -9.16 1.91
N LEU A 76 -12.34 -8.51 0.95
CA LEU A 76 -12.83 -9.16 -0.25
C LEU A 76 -11.65 -9.47 -1.18
N THR A 77 -11.70 -10.65 -1.75
CA THR A 77 -10.72 -11.20 -2.67
C THR A 77 -11.36 -11.45 -4.03
N THR A 78 -10.55 -11.68 -5.06
CA THR A 78 -11.01 -12.11 -6.38
C THR A 78 -11.84 -13.41 -6.33
N ASP A 79 -11.68 -14.21 -5.28
CA ASP A 79 -12.35 -15.51 -5.11
C ASP A 79 -13.46 -15.47 -4.04
N SER A 80 -13.82 -14.29 -3.52
CA SER A 80 -14.81 -14.16 -2.44
C SER A 80 -16.25 -14.45 -2.85
N GLY A 81 -16.53 -14.72 -4.13
CA GLY A 81 -17.88 -14.93 -4.64
C GLY A 81 -18.78 -13.69 -4.62
N VAL A 82 -18.20 -12.51 -4.36
CA VAL A 82 -18.86 -11.21 -4.42
C VAL A 82 -18.42 -10.53 -5.71
N GLU A 83 -19.38 -10.05 -6.51
CA GLU A 83 -19.07 -9.27 -7.69
C GLU A 83 -18.46 -7.91 -7.28
N LEU A 84 -17.19 -7.70 -7.64
CA LEU A 84 -16.47 -6.48 -7.32
C LEU A 84 -16.53 -5.48 -8.48
N PRO A 85 -16.76 -4.18 -8.22
CA PRO A 85 -16.87 -3.18 -9.28
C PRO A 85 -15.56 -3.00 -10.02
N ASN A 86 -15.60 -2.84 -11.35
CA ASN A 86 -14.40 -2.53 -12.14
C ASN A 86 -13.89 -1.11 -11.87
N THR A 87 -14.78 -0.18 -11.53
CA THR A 87 -14.44 1.21 -11.24
C THR A 87 -15.25 1.67 -10.04
N LEU A 88 -14.61 2.35 -9.11
CA LEU A 88 -15.28 3.08 -8.04
C LEU A 88 -15.29 4.57 -8.38
N SER A 89 -16.36 5.24 -8.00
CA SER A 89 -16.45 6.70 -8.04
C SER A 89 -16.57 7.25 -6.63
N ALA A 90 -15.99 8.42 -6.39
CA ALA A 90 -15.97 9.05 -5.09
C ALA A 90 -15.91 10.57 -5.19
N GLN A 91 -16.23 11.22 -4.07
CA GLN A 91 -15.92 12.62 -3.83
C GLN A 91 -15.02 12.75 -2.60
N LEU A 92 -14.21 13.80 -2.57
CA LEU A 92 -13.40 14.15 -1.42
C LEU A 92 -13.95 15.42 -0.79
N ILE A 93 -14.29 15.35 0.49
CA ILE A 93 -14.84 16.48 1.26
C ILE A 93 -13.84 16.86 2.35
N ASN A 94 -13.63 18.15 2.57
CA ASN A 94 -12.90 18.63 3.74
C ASN A 94 -13.78 18.45 4.99
N ALA A 95 -13.30 17.69 5.97
CA ALA A 95 -14.10 17.25 7.11
C ALA A 95 -14.55 18.42 8.02
N ASP A 96 -13.77 19.50 8.09
CA ASP A 96 -14.07 20.65 8.95
C ASP A 96 -15.02 21.65 8.27
N THR A 97 -14.77 21.97 7.00
CA THR A 97 -15.51 23.01 6.25
C THR A 97 -16.71 22.46 5.49
N GLN A 98 -16.78 21.14 5.29
CA GLN A 98 -17.74 20.45 4.43
C GLN A 98 -17.65 20.89 2.94
N GLU A 99 -16.55 21.54 2.55
CA GLU A 99 -16.26 21.89 1.16
C GLU A 99 -15.93 20.63 0.35
N VAL A 100 -16.54 20.50 -0.82
CA VAL A 100 -16.19 19.45 -1.77
C VAL A 100 -14.90 19.86 -2.50
N VAL A 101 -13.83 19.12 -2.23
CA VAL A 101 -12.48 19.37 -2.75
C VAL A 101 -12.29 18.69 -4.11
N ALA A 102 -13.01 17.58 -4.34
CA ALA A 102 -13.09 16.91 -5.62
C ALA A 102 -14.44 16.18 -5.75
N GLU A 103 -15.19 16.44 -6.83
CA GLU A 103 -16.57 15.95 -7.01
C GLU A 103 -16.70 14.63 -7.77
N SER A 104 -15.69 14.23 -8.56
CA SER A 104 -15.80 13.08 -9.47
C SER A 104 -14.48 12.34 -9.61
N LEU A 105 -13.98 11.83 -8.48
CA LEU A 105 -12.82 10.94 -8.48
C LEU A 105 -13.25 9.58 -9.02
N LEU A 106 -12.45 9.02 -9.91
CA LEU A 106 -12.58 7.66 -10.42
C LEU A 106 -11.32 6.89 -10.10
N ALA A 107 -11.48 5.63 -9.74
CA ALA A 107 -10.39 4.68 -9.62
C ALA A 107 -10.82 3.36 -10.23
N ASP A 108 -10.01 2.82 -11.13
CA ASP A 108 -10.21 1.49 -11.68
C ASP A 108 -9.68 0.43 -10.72
N ARG A 109 -10.21 -0.78 -10.83
CA ARG A 109 -9.80 -1.92 -10.02
C ARG A 109 -8.41 -2.37 -10.43
N HIS A 110 -7.55 -2.50 -9.44
CA HIS A 110 -6.22 -3.07 -9.56
C HIS A 110 -6.16 -4.39 -8.80
N ASP A 111 -5.83 -5.46 -9.52
CA ASP A 111 -5.67 -6.82 -8.98
C ASP A 111 -4.60 -7.65 -9.73
N THR A 112 -3.78 -7.01 -10.59
CA THR A 112 -2.76 -7.71 -11.38
C THR A 112 -1.73 -8.39 -10.47
N GLY A 113 -1.82 -9.72 -10.37
CA GLY A 113 -0.96 -10.53 -9.50
C GLY A 113 -1.29 -10.44 -8.00
N LEU A 114 -2.46 -9.90 -7.64
CA LEU A 114 -2.95 -9.77 -6.27
C LEU A 114 -4.22 -10.58 -6.05
N THR A 115 -4.42 -11.08 -4.84
CA THR A 115 -5.68 -11.73 -4.44
C THR A 115 -6.71 -10.76 -3.87
N ILE A 116 -6.25 -9.65 -3.28
CA ILE A 116 -7.08 -8.61 -2.69
C ILE A 116 -7.04 -7.38 -3.61
N PRO A 117 -8.12 -7.08 -4.33
CA PRO A 117 -8.18 -5.90 -5.18
C PRO A 117 -8.12 -4.60 -4.40
N TYR A 118 -7.69 -3.54 -5.08
CA TYR A 118 -7.72 -2.18 -4.56
C TYR A 118 -8.06 -1.17 -5.67
N TRP A 119 -8.52 0.01 -5.26
CA TRP A 119 -8.89 1.11 -6.14
C TRP A 119 -8.08 2.35 -5.74
N PRO A 120 -7.00 2.70 -6.48
CA PRO A 120 -6.09 3.80 -6.15
C PRO A 120 -6.63 5.15 -6.63
N PHE A 121 -7.51 5.78 -5.86
CA PHE A 121 -7.96 7.13 -6.15
C PHE A 121 -6.77 8.10 -6.14
N ARG A 122 -6.69 8.98 -7.14
CA ARG A 122 -5.68 10.05 -7.21
C ARG A 122 -6.35 11.40 -7.20
N VAL A 123 -5.88 12.30 -6.35
CA VAL A 123 -6.46 13.63 -6.13
C VAL A 123 -5.37 14.63 -5.80
N ASN A 124 -5.45 15.85 -6.35
CA ASN A 124 -4.58 16.94 -5.94
C ASN A 124 -5.19 17.66 -4.73
N ILE A 125 -4.45 17.74 -3.63
CA ILE A 125 -4.89 18.40 -2.39
C ILE A 125 -3.94 19.55 -2.08
N ASP A 126 -4.47 20.78 -2.03
CA ASP A 126 -3.63 21.97 -1.91
C ASP A 126 -3.18 22.30 -0.48
N LYS A 127 -3.94 21.85 0.53
CA LYS A 127 -3.73 22.24 1.92
C LYS A 127 -3.66 21.02 2.83
N PRO A 128 -2.89 21.09 3.94
CA PRO A 128 -3.02 20.15 5.03
C PRO A 128 -4.43 20.23 5.64
N GLY A 129 -4.92 19.10 6.16
CA GLY A 129 -6.25 19.01 6.74
C GLY A 129 -6.74 17.57 6.89
N ILE A 130 -7.94 17.44 7.44
CA ILE A 130 -8.66 16.17 7.50
C ILE A 130 -9.74 16.20 6.42
N TYR A 131 -9.80 15.13 5.66
CA TYR A 131 -10.74 14.95 4.57
C TYR A 131 -11.48 13.62 4.73
N THR A 132 -12.62 13.49 4.07
CA THR A 132 -13.37 12.24 3.97
C THR A 132 -13.52 11.90 2.50
N LEU A 133 -13.02 10.73 2.12
CA LEU A 133 -13.30 10.12 0.83
C LEU A 133 -14.65 9.39 0.92
N LEU A 134 -15.66 9.90 0.22
CA LEU A 134 -16.99 9.31 0.15
C LEU A 134 -17.13 8.57 -1.18
N VAL A 135 -17.14 7.24 -1.12
CA VAL A 135 -17.38 6.39 -2.28
C VAL A 135 -18.88 6.40 -2.59
N ASN A 136 -19.25 6.68 -3.84
CA ASN A 136 -20.63 6.67 -4.28
C ASN A 136 -21.23 5.27 -4.10
N ASP A 137 -22.46 5.20 -3.57
CA ASP A 137 -23.15 3.98 -3.17
C ASP A 137 -22.43 3.16 -2.09
N GLY A 138 -21.33 3.67 -1.52
CA GLY A 138 -20.60 3.07 -0.41
C GLY A 138 -21.11 3.53 0.97
N PRO A 139 -20.40 3.16 2.05
CA PRO A 139 -20.78 3.54 3.41
C PRO A 139 -20.77 5.05 3.63
N GLU A 140 -21.81 5.58 4.26
CA GLU A 140 -21.95 7.03 4.54
C GLU A 140 -20.77 7.61 5.36
N ALA A 141 -20.13 6.78 6.19
CA ALA A 141 -18.98 7.20 7.00
C ALA A 141 -17.74 7.56 6.15
N GLY A 142 -17.61 7.01 4.93
CA GLY A 142 -16.44 7.19 4.08
C GLY A 142 -15.13 6.69 4.69
N ALA A 143 -14.03 7.15 4.12
CA ALA A 143 -12.67 6.88 4.61
C ALA A 143 -11.96 8.18 5.02
N ALA A 144 -11.46 8.24 6.25
CA ALA A 144 -10.82 9.44 6.80
C ALA A 144 -9.38 9.62 6.30
N VAL A 145 -9.10 10.71 5.61
CA VAL A 145 -7.81 11.01 5.00
C VAL A 145 -7.15 12.17 5.75
N GLN A 146 -5.99 11.94 6.36
CA GLN A 146 -5.21 13.00 7.00
C GLN A 146 -4.06 13.44 6.08
N VAL A 147 -4.05 14.72 5.75
CA VAL A 147 -2.97 15.37 4.99
C VAL A 147 -2.19 16.27 5.95
N LEU A 148 -0.91 15.96 6.15
CA LEU A 148 -0.02 16.63 7.10
C LEU A 148 0.72 17.80 6.43
N ASN A 149 1.33 18.69 7.21
CA ASN A 149 2.29 19.63 6.64
C ASN A 149 3.49 18.85 6.10
N ALA A 150 3.99 19.23 4.92
CA ALA A 150 5.15 18.57 4.32
C ALA A 150 6.39 18.59 5.23
N THR A 151 6.52 19.60 6.11
CA THR A 151 7.63 19.70 7.08
C THR A 151 7.54 18.70 8.24
N GLU A 152 6.36 18.12 8.48
CA GLU A 152 6.14 17.11 9.53
C GLU A 152 6.43 15.69 9.03
N VAL A 153 6.42 15.49 7.71
CA VAL A 153 6.69 14.20 7.06
C VAL A 153 8.17 14.10 6.72
N LEU A 154 8.86 13.17 7.38
CA LEU A 154 10.32 13.07 7.30
C LEU A 154 10.82 12.05 6.27
N ILE A 155 9.94 11.20 5.75
CA ILE A 155 10.27 10.27 4.67
C ILE A 155 10.49 11.06 3.37
N PRO A 156 11.30 10.54 2.42
CA PRO A 156 11.49 11.20 1.13
C PRO A 156 10.17 11.42 0.40
N LEU A 157 9.97 12.64 -0.08
CA LEU A 157 8.76 13.06 -0.78
C LEU A 157 8.98 13.07 -2.29
N VAL A 158 7.90 12.87 -3.05
CA VAL A 158 7.90 13.11 -4.49
C VAL A 158 8.39 14.55 -4.75
N GLY A 159 9.30 14.69 -5.70
CA GLY A 159 9.94 15.96 -6.04
C GLY A 159 11.28 16.22 -5.33
N SER A 160 11.61 15.48 -4.26
CA SER A 160 12.91 15.56 -3.58
C SER A 160 13.94 14.58 -4.14
N GLN A 161 15.21 14.79 -3.81
CA GLN A 161 16.27 13.80 -4.08
C GLN A 161 16.05 12.55 -3.21
N LEU A 162 16.16 11.36 -3.81
CA LEU A 162 16.22 10.12 -3.04
C LEU A 162 17.52 10.11 -2.20
N PRO A 163 17.45 10.05 -0.85
CA PRO A 163 18.65 10.05 -0.03
C PRO A 163 19.50 8.82 -0.30
N GLY A 164 20.76 9.05 -0.64
CA GLY A 164 21.73 7.98 -0.84
C GLY A 164 22.03 7.21 0.44
N PHE A 165 22.15 5.90 0.31
CA PHE A 165 22.48 4.98 1.40
C PHE A 165 23.22 3.77 0.84
N ASP A 166 24.17 3.22 1.59
CA ASP A 166 24.83 1.98 1.22
C ASP A 166 23.96 0.78 1.63
N THR A 167 23.04 0.37 0.76
CA THR A 167 22.17 -0.79 0.98
C THR A 167 22.97 -2.09 1.08
N PRO A 168 22.48 -3.09 1.84
CA PRO A 168 23.01 -4.46 1.77
C PRO A 168 23.06 -4.98 0.34
N THR A 169 24.07 -5.81 0.05
CA THR A 169 24.29 -6.48 -1.24
C THR A 169 24.69 -7.93 -0.98
N PHE A 170 24.68 -8.78 -2.00
CA PHE A 170 25.18 -10.16 -1.89
C PHE A 170 26.67 -10.22 -1.51
N ASP A 171 27.48 -9.26 -1.96
CA ASP A 171 28.92 -9.23 -1.65
C ASP A 171 29.21 -8.62 -0.28
N ASN A 172 28.32 -7.76 0.22
CA ASN A 172 28.44 -7.13 1.53
C ASN A 172 27.05 -6.92 2.15
N HIS A 173 26.70 -7.82 3.07
CA HIS A 173 25.41 -7.87 3.75
C HIS A 173 25.19 -6.71 4.74
N ARG A 174 26.26 -6.01 5.17
CA ARG A 174 26.18 -4.84 6.08
C ARG A 174 25.33 -5.08 7.34
N GLY A 175 25.37 -6.32 7.86
CA GLY A 175 24.65 -6.72 9.07
C GLY A 175 23.17 -7.06 8.86
N VAL A 176 22.72 -7.28 7.61
CA VAL A 176 21.38 -7.76 7.27
C VAL A 176 21.48 -9.19 6.74
N GLU A 177 20.88 -10.15 7.45
CA GLU A 177 20.94 -11.57 7.11
C GLU A 177 19.56 -12.24 7.33
N PRO A 178 18.90 -12.74 6.27
CA PRO A 178 19.31 -12.70 4.88
C PRO A 178 19.15 -11.30 4.26
N VAL A 179 19.93 -11.01 3.22
CA VAL A 179 19.77 -9.76 2.45
C VAL A 179 18.44 -9.71 1.69
N CYS A 180 17.83 -10.87 1.43
CA CYS A 180 16.53 -10.99 0.79
C CYS A 180 15.77 -12.20 1.36
N THR A 181 14.58 -11.95 1.91
CA THR A 181 13.69 -12.94 2.52
C THR A 181 12.70 -13.54 1.51
N ARG A 182 12.79 -13.16 0.23
CA ARG A 182 12.00 -13.77 -0.86
C ARG A 182 12.32 -15.26 -0.96
N THR A 183 11.29 -16.08 -1.15
CA THR A 183 11.42 -17.53 -1.36
C THR A 183 10.72 -17.94 -2.67
N PRO A 184 11.18 -19.03 -3.34
CA PRO A 184 12.29 -19.90 -2.96
C PRO A 184 13.69 -19.33 -3.25
N GLU A 185 13.79 -18.35 -4.16
CA GLU A 185 15.05 -17.73 -4.56
C GLU A 185 15.07 -16.24 -4.19
N SER A 186 16.23 -15.76 -3.73
CA SER A 186 16.46 -14.34 -3.53
C SER A 186 16.28 -13.56 -4.84
N CYS A 187 15.77 -12.32 -4.76
CA CYS A 187 15.67 -11.47 -5.94
C CYS A 187 17.04 -10.91 -6.37
N GLU A 188 17.18 -10.53 -7.64
CA GLU A 188 18.44 -10.02 -8.21
C GLU A 188 18.79 -8.57 -7.80
N PHE A 189 17.96 -7.92 -6.99
CA PHE A 189 18.02 -6.48 -6.69
C PHE A 189 19.03 -6.10 -5.59
N HIS A 190 20.05 -6.94 -5.37
CA HIS A 190 21.06 -6.82 -4.30
C HIS A 190 22.50 -6.85 -4.84
N ASN A 191 22.70 -6.48 -6.10
CA ASN A 191 24.02 -6.52 -6.76
C ASN A 191 24.87 -5.27 -6.51
N ILE A 192 24.23 -4.12 -6.28
CA ILE A 192 24.89 -2.83 -6.00
C ILE A 192 24.13 -2.08 -4.90
N THR A 193 24.81 -1.12 -4.29
CA THR A 193 24.22 -0.23 -3.29
C THR A 193 23.37 0.87 -3.94
N LEU A 194 22.45 1.48 -3.18
CA LEU A 194 21.71 2.66 -3.64
C LEU A 194 22.65 3.86 -3.98
N ASN A 195 23.74 4.06 -3.24
CA ASN A 195 24.72 5.10 -3.58
C ASN A 195 25.40 4.85 -4.93
N GLU A 196 25.77 3.60 -5.23
CA GLU A 196 26.32 3.25 -6.54
C GLU A 196 25.28 3.44 -7.64
N ALA A 197 24.03 3.01 -7.42
CA ALA A 197 22.94 3.20 -8.38
C ALA A 197 22.70 4.68 -8.71
N LEU A 198 22.66 5.55 -7.70
CA LEU A 198 22.50 7.00 -7.87
C LEU A 198 23.66 7.63 -8.68
N ALA A 199 24.85 7.04 -8.65
CA ALA A 199 26.00 7.51 -9.43
C ALA A 199 25.97 7.10 -10.92
N LEU A 200 25.10 6.15 -11.30
CA LEU A 200 25.02 5.63 -12.68
C LEU A 200 24.21 6.53 -13.63
N ASN A 201 23.58 7.59 -13.14
CA ASN A 201 22.72 8.49 -13.92
C ASN A 201 21.63 7.74 -14.71
N LYS A 202 21.03 6.72 -14.09
CA LYS A 202 19.91 5.94 -14.62
C LYS A 202 18.73 6.05 -13.66
N PRO A 203 17.48 6.03 -14.16
CA PRO A 203 16.31 5.91 -13.30
C PRO A 203 16.40 4.70 -12.37
N ILE A 204 15.89 4.86 -11.15
CA ILE A 204 15.93 3.82 -10.11
C ILE A 204 14.51 3.51 -9.66
N ALA A 205 14.19 2.22 -9.55
CA ALA A 205 13.05 1.70 -8.81
C ALA A 205 13.56 1.00 -7.54
N TYR A 206 13.33 1.59 -6.37
CA TYR A 206 13.83 1.12 -5.09
C TYR A 206 12.68 0.67 -4.17
N LEU A 207 12.55 -0.63 -3.97
CA LEU A 207 11.57 -1.25 -3.09
C LEU A 207 12.11 -1.45 -1.68
N VAL A 208 11.32 -1.02 -0.70
CA VAL A 208 11.57 -1.20 0.74
C VAL A 208 10.43 -2.02 1.30
N GLY A 209 10.73 -3.23 1.77
CA GLY A 209 9.73 -4.12 2.36
C GLY A 209 10.25 -5.54 2.53
N THR A 210 9.69 -6.27 3.49
CA THR A 210 10.15 -7.61 3.87
C THR A 210 9.11 -8.68 3.55
N PRO A 211 9.26 -9.43 2.43
CA PRO A 211 8.36 -10.52 2.05
C PRO A 211 7.99 -11.49 3.17
N ALA A 212 8.95 -11.98 3.97
CA ALA A 212 8.69 -13.03 4.97
C ALA A 212 7.99 -12.55 6.26
N HIS A 213 8.04 -11.25 6.57
CA HIS A 213 7.55 -10.70 7.85
C HIS A 213 6.52 -9.57 7.69
N CYS A 214 6.08 -9.33 6.45
CA CYS A 214 5.09 -8.33 6.12
C CYS A 214 3.75 -8.64 6.80
N SER A 215 3.38 -7.83 7.79
CA SER A 215 2.15 -8.08 8.57
C SER A 215 0.87 -7.90 7.74
N THR A 216 0.95 -7.13 6.66
CA THR A 216 -0.16 -6.85 5.73
C THR A 216 -0.19 -7.79 4.52
N GLY A 217 0.80 -8.66 4.35
CA GLY A 217 0.90 -9.58 3.22
C GLY A 217 1.16 -8.93 1.85
N THR A 218 1.44 -7.61 1.78
CA THR A 218 1.61 -6.90 0.50
C THR A 218 3.04 -6.79 0.00
N CYS A 219 4.03 -7.09 0.83
CA CYS A 219 5.43 -6.96 0.45
C CYS A 219 5.86 -7.99 -0.60
N SER A 220 5.41 -9.25 -0.48
CA SER A 220 5.74 -10.28 -1.49
C SER A 220 5.12 -9.96 -2.85
N PRO A 221 3.82 -9.64 -2.97
CA PRO A 221 3.24 -9.25 -4.27
C PRO A 221 3.85 -7.97 -4.85
N ALA A 222 4.22 -6.99 -4.02
CA ALA A 222 4.95 -5.80 -4.47
C ALA A 222 6.31 -6.14 -5.09
N LEU A 223 7.07 -7.06 -4.47
CA LEU A 223 8.34 -7.52 -5.01
C LEU A 223 8.17 -8.32 -6.31
N GLU A 224 7.17 -9.21 -6.39
CA GLU A 224 6.88 -9.93 -7.63
C GLU A 224 6.47 -8.99 -8.77
N SER A 225 5.68 -7.96 -8.47
CA SER A 225 5.32 -6.91 -9.42
C SER A 225 6.55 -6.21 -9.97
N LEU A 226 7.49 -5.84 -9.10
CA LEU A 226 8.75 -5.20 -9.52
C LEU A 226 9.62 -6.13 -10.38
N ILE A 227 9.70 -7.42 -10.03
CA ILE A 227 10.40 -8.44 -10.83
C ILE A 227 9.77 -8.57 -12.22
N ASN A 228 8.44 -8.55 -12.33
CA ASN A 228 7.75 -8.62 -13.61
C ASN A 228 8.02 -7.38 -14.48
N VAL A 229 8.06 -6.20 -13.87
CA VAL A 229 8.43 -4.95 -14.56
C VAL A 229 9.89 -5.03 -15.06
N LYS A 230 10.84 -5.47 -14.23
CA LYS A 230 12.25 -5.70 -14.63
C LYS A 230 12.35 -6.62 -15.84
N LYS A 231 11.60 -7.73 -15.85
CA LYS A 231 11.57 -8.68 -16.98
C LYS A 231 11.07 -8.02 -18.27
N SER A 232 10.12 -7.09 -18.17
CA SER A 232 9.56 -6.38 -19.31
C SER A 232 10.51 -5.33 -19.89
N ILE A 233 11.12 -4.49 -19.03
CA ILE A 233 11.88 -3.32 -19.49
C ILE A 233 13.41 -3.51 -19.48
N GLY A 234 13.91 -4.66 -19.02
CA GLY A 234 15.33 -4.97 -19.02
C GLY A 234 16.15 -4.01 -18.16
N ASP A 235 17.25 -3.49 -18.70
CA ASP A 235 18.22 -2.65 -17.97
C ASP A 235 18.05 -1.15 -18.25
N ALA A 236 16.86 -0.76 -18.71
CA ALA A 236 16.46 0.65 -18.89
C ALA A 236 16.49 1.42 -17.56
N MET A 237 16.35 0.71 -16.43
CA MET A 237 16.36 1.25 -15.07
C MET A 237 17.21 0.36 -14.16
N ILE A 238 17.62 0.91 -13.02
CA ILE A 238 18.22 0.15 -11.92
C ILE A 238 17.14 -0.25 -10.93
N PHE A 239 17.20 -1.48 -10.44
CA PHE A 239 16.22 -2.05 -9.53
C PHE A 239 16.91 -2.46 -8.23
N LEU A 240 16.35 -2.01 -7.12
CA LEU A 240 16.90 -2.24 -5.78
C LEU A 240 15.81 -2.75 -4.84
N HIS A 241 16.18 -3.62 -3.92
CA HIS A 241 15.33 -4.09 -2.84
C HIS A 241 16.07 -3.97 -1.51
N THR A 242 15.36 -3.66 -0.43
CA THR A 242 15.93 -3.79 0.92
C THR A 242 14.90 -4.31 1.90
N GLU A 243 15.36 -5.22 2.74
CA GLU A 243 14.65 -5.73 3.92
C GLU A 243 14.54 -4.65 5.00
N ILE A 244 13.42 -4.60 5.71
CA ILE A 244 13.20 -3.63 6.79
C ILE A 244 13.73 -4.12 8.14
N TYR A 245 14.14 -5.38 8.24
CA TYR A 245 14.74 -5.98 9.43
C TYR A 245 16.16 -6.45 9.13
N THR A 246 17.01 -6.48 10.16
CA THR A 246 18.38 -7.02 10.04
C THR A 246 18.43 -8.54 10.06
N ASP A 247 17.37 -9.20 10.53
CA ASP A 247 17.30 -10.64 10.67
C ASP A 247 15.88 -11.21 10.52
N ASP A 248 15.80 -12.52 10.32
CA ASP A 248 14.55 -13.30 10.24
C ASP A 248 13.75 -13.35 11.56
N LYS A 249 14.27 -12.77 12.64
CA LYS A 249 13.51 -12.64 13.90
C LYS A 249 12.64 -11.38 13.88
N ALA A 250 12.85 -10.50 12.90
CA ALA A 250 12.20 -9.21 12.77
C ALA A 250 12.30 -8.37 14.06
N ALA A 251 13.44 -8.47 14.76
CA ALA A 251 13.62 -7.83 16.07
C ALA A 251 14.20 -6.41 15.97
N THR A 252 15.10 -6.21 15.01
CA THR A 252 15.86 -4.97 14.82
C THR A 252 15.59 -4.41 13.43
N VAL A 253 15.24 -3.12 13.36
CA VAL A 253 15.02 -2.44 12.08
C VAL A 253 16.33 -2.27 11.31
N ALA A 254 16.28 -2.48 9.99
CA ALA A 254 17.42 -2.37 9.11
C ALA A 254 17.89 -0.90 8.94
N PRO A 255 19.18 -0.68 8.62
CA PRO A 255 19.72 0.65 8.35
C PRO A 255 18.94 1.47 7.31
N ALA A 256 18.38 0.83 6.27
CA ALA A 256 17.60 1.52 5.24
C ALA A 256 16.33 2.19 5.79
N VAL A 257 15.65 1.54 6.74
CA VAL A 257 14.46 2.12 7.42
C VAL A 257 14.84 3.39 8.17
N ILE A 258 16.01 3.38 8.82
CA ILE A 258 16.54 4.54 9.54
C ILE A 258 16.92 5.65 8.56
N ALA A 259 17.60 5.31 7.46
CA ALA A 259 18.03 6.26 6.43
C ALA A 259 16.83 6.97 5.77
N LEU A 260 15.76 6.22 5.49
CA LEU A 260 14.52 6.73 4.90
C LEU A 260 13.54 7.28 5.93
N LYS A 261 13.82 7.14 7.23
CA LYS A 261 12.92 7.51 8.35
C LYS A 261 11.53 6.90 8.24
N MET A 262 11.43 5.69 7.68
CA MET A 262 10.16 4.99 7.47
C MET A 262 9.71 4.23 8.71
N ASN A 263 8.40 4.03 8.82
CA ASN A 263 7.77 3.24 9.88
C ASN A 263 6.64 2.32 9.36
N TYR A 264 6.60 2.07 8.06
CA TYR A 264 5.63 1.21 7.39
C TYR A 264 6.29 0.48 6.20
N GLU A 265 5.59 -0.52 5.67
CA GLU A 265 5.99 -1.27 4.46
C GLU A 265 4.76 -1.82 3.72
N PRO A 266 4.89 -2.21 2.44
CA PRO A 266 6.00 -1.87 1.55
C PRO A 266 5.90 -0.42 1.02
N ALA A 267 7.00 0.10 0.49
CA ALA A 267 7.00 1.28 -0.36
C ALA A 267 7.99 1.11 -1.51
N ILE A 268 7.66 1.67 -2.68
CA ILE A 268 8.59 1.78 -3.81
C ILE A 268 8.82 3.25 -4.14
N TYR A 269 10.09 3.64 -4.25
CA TYR A 269 10.52 4.94 -4.75
C TYR A 269 10.95 4.80 -6.21
N ILE A 270 10.37 5.60 -7.10
CA ILE A 270 10.74 5.67 -8.50
C ILE A 270 11.38 7.03 -8.75
N THR A 271 12.56 7.03 -9.36
CA THR A 271 13.34 8.25 -9.62
C THR A 271 13.61 8.44 -11.10
N ASP A 272 13.86 9.69 -11.49
CA ASP A 272 14.48 9.99 -12.79
C ASP A 272 15.99 9.69 -12.77
N ALA A 273 16.66 9.91 -13.92
CA ALA A 273 18.10 9.69 -14.06
C ALA A 273 18.98 10.56 -13.15
N THR A 274 18.44 11.63 -12.55
CA THR A 274 19.15 12.49 -11.59
C THR A 274 18.98 12.00 -10.15
N GLY A 275 18.15 10.98 -9.92
CA GLY A 275 17.79 10.46 -8.60
C GLY A 275 16.70 11.28 -7.90
N LYS A 276 16.03 12.20 -8.60
CA LYS A 276 14.85 12.90 -8.08
C LYS A 276 13.65 11.96 -8.09
N ILE A 277 12.95 11.85 -6.98
CA ILE A 277 11.76 11.00 -6.84
C ILE A 277 10.63 11.59 -7.69
N ILE A 278 10.12 10.80 -8.63
CA ILE A 278 8.99 11.16 -9.49
C ILE A 278 7.68 10.50 -9.05
N GLU A 279 7.76 9.35 -8.39
CA GLU A 279 6.60 8.63 -7.87
C GLU A 279 7.00 7.84 -6.62
N ARG A 280 6.04 7.71 -5.69
CA ARG A 280 6.13 6.82 -4.54
C ARG A 280 4.82 6.06 -4.37
N LEU A 281 4.88 4.74 -4.41
CA LEU A 281 3.72 3.89 -4.14
C LEU A 281 3.89 3.24 -2.77
N ASP A 282 2.87 3.39 -1.92
CA ASP A 282 2.88 2.94 -0.54
C ASP A 282 1.83 1.83 -0.32
N ALA A 283 2.15 0.90 0.59
CA ALA A 283 1.31 -0.14 1.20
C ALA A 283 0.70 -1.22 0.26
N VAL A 284 0.10 -0.85 -0.86
CA VAL A 284 -0.34 -1.77 -1.92
C VAL A 284 -0.16 -1.11 -3.28
N PHE A 285 0.32 -1.87 -4.25
CA PHE A 285 0.49 -1.49 -5.65
C PHE A 285 0.79 -2.76 -6.46
N ASP A 286 0.56 -2.71 -7.76
CA ASP A 286 0.83 -3.81 -8.70
C ASP A 286 1.78 -3.37 -9.83
N ALA A 287 2.02 -4.27 -10.78
CA ALA A 287 2.87 -4.01 -11.92
C ALA A 287 2.31 -2.90 -12.84
N ASP A 288 0.99 -2.71 -12.89
CA ASP A 288 0.37 -1.73 -13.78
C ASP A 288 0.61 -0.30 -13.27
N GLU A 289 0.51 -0.07 -11.96
CA GLU A 289 0.89 1.23 -11.39
C GLU A 289 2.38 1.52 -11.50
N ILE A 290 3.24 0.52 -11.32
CA ILE A 290 4.69 0.69 -11.51
C ILE A 290 4.97 1.05 -12.97
N ASN A 291 4.38 0.34 -13.94
CA ASN A 291 4.53 0.65 -15.36
C ASN A 291 3.98 2.03 -15.72
N ALA A 292 2.85 2.44 -15.17
CA ALA A 292 2.27 3.77 -15.38
C ALA A 292 3.22 4.88 -14.88
N ALA A 293 3.86 4.68 -13.72
CA ALA A 293 4.86 5.61 -13.21
C ALA A 293 6.10 5.67 -14.10
N ILE A 294 6.60 4.51 -14.55
CA ILE A 294 7.78 4.40 -15.41
C ILE A 294 7.54 5.03 -16.79
N ALA A 295 6.32 4.90 -17.34
CA ALA A 295 5.97 5.47 -18.63
C ALA A 295 6.17 7.00 -18.67
N THR A 296 6.09 7.69 -17.53
CA THR A 296 6.33 9.13 -17.43
C THR A 296 7.79 9.54 -17.68
N LEU A 297 8.72 8.58 -17.61
CA LEU A 297 10.15 8.80 -17.84
C LEU A 297 10.54 8.76 -19.32
N GLY A 298 9.64 8.31 -20.21
CA GLY A 298 9.91 8.20 -21.65
C GLY A 298 11.01 7.17 -21.99
N LEU A 299 11.09 6.09 -21.22
CA LEU A 299 12.04 4.99 -21.39
C LEU A 299 11.67 4.04 -22.52
#